data_AF-A0A5E4QVH1-F1
#
_entry.id   AF-A0A5E4QVH1-F1
#
_cell.length_a   1.000
_cell.length_b   1.000
_cell.length_c   1.000
_cell.angle_alpha   90.00
_cell.angle_beta   90.00
_cell.angle_gamma   90.00
#
_symmetry.space_group_name_H-M   'P 1'
#
loop_
_entity.id
_entity.type
_entity.pdbx_description
1 polymer ?
#
loop_
_entity_poly.entity_id
_entity_poly.type
_entity_poly.pdbx_seq_one_letter_code
_entity_poly.pdbx_strand_id
1 'polypeptide(L)'
;MACIGRNVEILINLPKNLAKCSCIPQCAELNYYSHTKKIIVRDIMILTILSVLYSALYYLCLFLINLLTVLPLGIDVGLFGVAAYFTTKLKRPDPENVSHIFGPEHGSKEGDSHPERILKCIAHRGAGLDAPENTLEAFKYCLERDCNFVELDVRTSKDGQLVLLHDRGLERLTGANISNGTL
;
A
#
# COMPACT_ATOMS: atom_id res chain seq x y z
N MET A 1 23.79 -16.65 -28.12
CA MET A 1 22.37 -16.26 -28.28
C MET A 1 21.71 -17.31 -29.16
N ALA A 2 20.56 -17.83 -28.72
CA ALA A 2 19.68 -18.83 -29.37
C ALA A 2 20.10 -20.31 -29.37
N CYS A 3 19.51 -21.07 -28.44
CA CYS A 3 19.09 -22.46 -28.63
C CYS A 3 18.00 -22.55 -29.72
N ILE A 4 17.94 -23.70 -30.41
CA ILE A 4 16.79 -24.47 -30.95
C ILE A 4 17.49 -25.51 -31.87
N GLY A 5 17.56 -26.81 -31.58
CA GLY A 5 16.47 -27.72 -31.32
C GLY A 5 16.37 -28.69 -32.51
N ARG A 6 16.48 -30.00 -32.27
CA ARG A 6 15.71 -31.04 -32.95
C ARG A 6 15.99 -32.41 -32.32
N ASN A 7 14.92 -32.98 -31.76
CA ASN A 7 14.84 -34.37 -31.33
C ASN A 7 14.96 -35.28 -32.56
N VAL A 8 15.78 -36.32 -32.45
CA VAL A 8 15.91 -37.38 -33.46
C VAL A 8 15.08 -38.56 -32.98
N GLU A 9 13.92 -38.79 -33.62
CA GLU A 9 13.20 -40.05 -33.52
C GLU A 9 13.81 -41.05 -34.51
N ILE A 10 14.34 -42.16 -34.01
CA ILE A 10 14.83 -43.28 -34.81
C ILE A 10 13.72 -44.33 -34.88
N LEU A 11 13.03 -44.38 -36.01
CA LEU A 11 12.12 -45.47 -36.38
C LEU A 11 12.94 -46.62 -36.98
N ILE A 12 13.14 -47.70 -36.22
CA ILE A 12 13.79 -48.92 -36.70
C ILE A 12 12.73 -49.80 -37.38
N ASN A 13 12.92 -50.06 -38.67
CA ASN A 13 12.07 -50.91 -39.50
C ASN A 13 12.30 -52.39 -39.14
N LEU A 14 11.27 -53.12 -38.74
CA LEU A 14 11.36 -54.56 -38.45
C LEU A 14 11.05 -55.39 -39.71
N PRO A 15 11.94 -56.30 -40.15
CA PRO A 15 11.67 -57.14 -41.31
C PRO A 15 10.62 -58.22 -40.98
N LYS A 16 9.61 -58.33 -41.86
CA LYS A 16 8.62 -59.41 -41.87
C LYS A 16 9.24 -60.67 -42.46
N ASN A 17 9.80 -61.52 -41.61
CA ASN A 17 9.90 -62.98 -41.70
C ASN A 17 11.17 -63.45 -40.99
N LEU A 18 11.02 -64.00 -39.79
CA LEU A 18 12.00 -64.94 -39.26
C LEU A 18 11.27 -66.10 -38.60
N ALA A 19 11.74 -67.27 -39.00
CA ALA A 19 11.22 -68.58 -38.74
C ALA A 19 11.38 -69.04 -37.28
N LYS A 20 10.73 -70.16 -36.97
CA LYS A 20 10.91 -70.99 -35.77
C LYS A 20 12.37 -71.01 -35.27
N CYS A 21 12.58 -70.54 -34.05
CA CYS A 21 13.67 -70.98 -33.19
C CYS A 21 13.10 -71.45 -31.84
N SER A 22 13.23 -72.75 -31.60
CA SER A 22 13.18 -73.37 -30.28
C SER A 22 14.42 -72.97 -29.49
N CYS A 23 14.26 -72.23 -28.38
CA CYS A 23 15.10 -72.24 -27.16
C CYS A 23 14.71 -71.06 -26.24
N ILE A 24 14.36 -71.36 -24.99
CA ILE A 24 14.05 -70.42 -23.89
C ILE A 24 15.35 -69.70 -23.47
N PRO A 25 15.41 -68.35 -23.42
CA PRO A 25 15.11 -67.59 -22.19
C PRO A 25 14.36 -66.25 -22.36
N GLN A 26 13.88 -65.91 -23.57
CA GLN A 26 13.28 -64.59 -23.83
C GLN A 26 11.90 -64.37 -23.18
N CYS A 27 11.15 -65.43 -22.83
CA CYS A 27 9.89 -65.31 -22.11
C CYS A 27 10.06 -64.90 -20.63
N ALA A 28 11.23 -65.17 -20.02
CA ALA A 28 11.50 -64.78 -18.63
C ALA A 28 11.87 -63.29 -18.52
N GLU A 29 12.65 -62.75 -19.47
CA GLU A 29 13.02 -61.33 -19.51
C GLU A 29 11.85 -60.40 -19.80
N LEU A 30 10.93 -60.76 -20.70
CA LEU A 30 9.74 -59.95 -21.00
C LEU A 30 8.75 -59.92 -19.82
N ASN A 31 8.59 -61.05 -19.12
CA ASN A 31 7.80 -61.09 -17.89
C ASN A 31 8.48 -60.29 -16.76
N TYR A 32 9.80 -60.40 -16.61
CA TYR A 32 10.59 -59.62 -15.65
C TYR A 32 10.50 -58.11 -15.93
N TYR A 33 10.58 -57.68 -17.19
CA TYR A 33 10.44 -56.27 -17.59
C TYR A 33 9.02 -55.74 -17.38
N SER A 34 7.98 -56.52 -17.70
CA SER A 34 6.60 -56.09 -17.44
C SER A 34 6.28 -56.02 -15.94
N HIS A 35 6.86 -56.93 -15.15
CA HIS A 35 6.65 -57.00 -13.71
C HIS A 35 7.43 -55.89 -12.98
N THR A 36 8.69 -55.63 -13.37
CA THR A 36 9.46 -54.50 -12.83
C THR A 36 8.86 -53.16 -13.25
N LYS A 37 8.38 -52.98 -14.48
CA LYS A 37 7.67 -51.76 -14.91
C LYS A 37 6.39 -51.52 -14.12
N LYS A 38 5.60 -52.56 -13.82
CA LYS A 38 4.40 -52.45 -12.95
C LYS A 38 4.75 -52.10 -11.50
N ILE A 39 5.81 -52.70 -10.95
CA ILE A 39 6.30 -52.37 -9.59
C ILE A 39 6.77 -50.92 -9.54
N ILE A 40 7.60 -50.49 -10.50
CA ILE A 40 8.14 -49.12 -10.57
C ILE A 40 7.03 -48.09 -10.72
N VAL A 41 6.04 -48.33 -11.60
CA VAL A 41 4.90 -47.40 -11.76
C VAL A 41 4.04 -47.32 -10.50
N ARG A 42 3.82 -48.45 -9.82
CA ARG A 42 3.09 -48.48 -8.55
C ARG A 42 3.83 -47.70 -7.47
N ASP A 43 5.14 -47.86 -7.37
CA ASP A 43 5.96 -47.22 -6.34
C ASP A 43 6.09 -45.70 -6.60
N ILE A 44 6.22 -45.27 -7.86
CA ILE A 44 6.18 -43.84 -8.25
C ILE A 44 4.81 -43.23 -7.93
N MET A 45 3.72 -43.95 -8.21
CA MET A 45 2.37 -43.47 -7.92
C MET A 45 2.15 -43.32 -6.40
N ILE A 46 2.63 -44.27 -5.58
CA ILE A 46 2.58 -44.19 -4.12
C ILE A 46 3.39 -43.00 -3.62
N LEU A 47 4.63 -42.81 -4.10
CA LEU A 47 5.47 -41.67 -3.73
C LEU A 47 4.83 -40.33 -4.07
N THR A 48 4.19 -40.24 -5.25
CA THR A 48 3.47 -39.03 -5.68
C THR A 48 2.29 -38.75 -4.75
N ILE A 49 1.48 -39.77 -4.45
CA ILE A 49 0.34 -39.64 -3.52
C ILE A 49 0.81 -39.20 -2.14
N LEU A 50 1.87 -39.81 -1.59
CA LEU A 50 2.43 -39.44 -0.30
C LEU A 50 2.98 -38.00 -0.30
N SER A 51 3.64 -37.57 -1.38
CA SER A 51 4.14 -36.20 -1.51
C SER A 51 3.02 -35.15 -1.56
N VAL A 52 1.91 -35.47 -2.23
CA VAL A 52 0.72 -34.61 -2.30
C VAL A 52 0.03 -34.54 -0.94
N LEU A 53 -0.12 -35.68 -0.25
CA LEU A 53 -0.69 -35.73 1.09
C LEU A 53 0.17 -34.96 2.12
N TYR A 54 1.49 -35.12 2.05
CA TYR A 54 2.42 -34.37 2.89
C TYR A 54 2.32 -32.87 2.64
N SER A 55 2.28 -32.46 1.36
CA SER A 55 2.14 -31.05 0.99
C SER A 55 0.79 -30.48 1.46
N ALA A 56 -0.30 -31.23 1.28
CA ALA A 56 -1.63 -30.83 1.76
C ALA A 56 -1.66 -30.64 3.27
N LEU A 57 -1.07 -31.58 4.04
CA LEU A 57 -0.96 -31.48 5.48
C LEU A 57 -0.09 -30.27 5.90
N TYR A 58 1.04 -30.06 5.21
CA TYR A 58 1.93 -28.92 5.47
C TYR A 58 1.22 -27.58 5.27
N TYR A 59 0.50 -27.40 4.16
CA TYR A 59 -0.26 -26.17 3.91
C TYR A 59 -1.44 -26.00 4.86
N LEU A 60 -2.11 -27.09 5.26
CA LEU A 60 -3.16 -27.03 6.28
C LEU A 60 -2.59 -26.57 7.63
N CYS A 61 -1.44 -27.12 8.05
CA CYS A 61 -0.75 -26.66 9.27
C CYS A 61 -0.34 -25.20 9.19
N LEU A 62 0.24 -24.76 8.07
CA LEU A 62 0.59 -23.35 7.86
C LEU A 62 -0.65 -22.44 7.91
N PHE A 63 -1.76 -22.85 7.30
CA PHE A 63 -3.01 -22.10 7.36
C PHE A 63 -3.53 -21.97 8.79
N LEU A 64 -3.53 -23.06 9.56
CA LEU A 64 -3.93 -23.05 10.96
C LEU A 64 -3.02 -22.17 11.83
N ILE A 65 -1.69 -22.25 11.64
CA ILE A 65 -0.72 -21.40 12.35
C ILE A 65 -0.98 -19.93 12.02
N ASN A 66 -1.16 -19.56 10.75
CA ASN A 66 -1.46 -18.19 10.37
C ASN A 66 -2.81 -17.72 10.93
N LEU A 67 -3.83 -18.58 10.93
CA LEU A 67 -5.12 -18.25 11.52
C LEU A 67 -5.01 -18.00 13.03
N LEU A 68 -4.19 -18.78 13.73
CA LEU A 68 -3.93 -18.67 15.17
C LEU A 68 -2.99 -17.52 15.54
N THR A 69 -2.17 -17.01 14.62
CA THR A 69 -1.15 -16.00 14.93
C THR A 69 -1.46 -14.64 14.31
N VAL A 70 -1.92 -14.59 13.06
CA VAL A 70 -2.17 -13.34 12.32
C VAL A 70 -3.49 -12.69 12.76
N LEU A 71 -4.54 -13.48 12.99
CA LEU A 71 -5.84 -12.93 13.40
C LEU A 71 -5.79 -12.28 14.79
N PRO A 72 -5.14 -12.87 15.82
CA PRO A 72 -4.98 -12.20 17.11
C PRO A 72 -4.12 -10.95 17.04
N LEU A 73 -3.02 -10.98 16.27
CA LEU A 73 -2.17 -9.80 16.07
C LEU A 73 -2.94 -8.63 15.44
N GLY A 74 -3.85 -8.91 14.50
CA GLY A 74 -4.71 -7.89 13.91
C GLY A 74 -5.66 -7.24 14.92
N ILE A 75 -6.18 -8.03 15.86
CA ILE A 75 -7.05 -7.54 16.93
C ILE A 75 -6.26 -6.65 17.90
N ASP A 76 -5.07 -7.08 18.32
CA ASP A 76 -4.22 -6.31 19.25
C ASP A 76 -3.79 -4.97 18.65
N VAL A 77 -3.35 -4.97 17.38
CA VAL A 77 -3.00 -3.74 16.66
C VAL A 77 -4.22 -2.83 16.47
N GLY A 78 -5.39 -3.41 16.19
CA GLY A 78 -6.65 -2.68 16.08
C GLY A 78 -7.05 -2.03 17.40
N LEU A 79 -7.03 -2.78 18.51
CA LEU A 79 -7.28 -2.28 19.86
C LEU A 79 -6.31 -1.18 20.25
N PHE A 80 -5.02 -1.37 19.96
CA PHE A 80 -4.00 -0.36 20.22
C PHE A 80 -4.25 0.91 19.39
N GLY A 81 -4.59 0.77 18.10
CA GLY A 81 -4.93 1.90 17.24
C GLY A 81 -6.18 2.65 17.71
N VAL A 82 -7.21 1.95 18.16
CA VAL A 82 -8.42 2.54 18.73
C VAL A 82 -8.12 3.25 20.05
N ALA A 83 -7.37 2.61 20.95
CA ALA A 83 -6.94 3.22 22.20
C ALA A 83 -6.08 4.46 21.94
N ALA A 84 -5.12 4.39 21.01
CA ALA A 84 -4.31 5.50 20.57
C ALA A 84 -5.19 6.63 20.01
N TYR A 85 -6.18 6.33 19.15
CA TYR A 85 -7.12 7.34 18.66
C TYR A 85 -7.85 8.06 19.81
N PHE A 86 -8.41 7.32 20.78
CA PHE A 86 -9.14 7.94 21.89
C PHE A 86 -8.26 8.70 22.88
N THR A 87 -7.00 8.28 23.06
CA THR A 87 -6.05 8.95 23.96
C THR A 87 -5.36 10.15 23.32
N THR A 88 -5.14 10.12 22.00
CA THR A 88 -4.47 11.19 21.24
C THR A 88 -5.43 12.19 20.61
N LYS A 89 -6.75 11.89 20.59
CA LYS A 89 -7.76 12.81 20.07
C LYS A 89 -7.76 14.08 20.90
N LEU A 90 -7.40 15.18 20.25
CA LEU A 90 -7.49 16.51 20.84
C LEU A 90 -8.92 16.76 21.32
N LYS A 91 -9.05 17.27 22.55
CA LYS A 91 -10.33 17.71 23.09
C LYS A 91 -10.87 18.80 22.17
N ARG A 92 -12.16 18.72 21.84
CA ARG A 92 -12.81 19.80 21.08
C ARG A 92 -12.65 21.11 21.86
N PRO A 93 -12.38 22.23 21.18
CA PRO A 93 -12.36 23.53 21.84
C PRO A 93 -13.72 23.83 22.46
N ASP A 94 -13.72 24.67 23.49
CA ASP A 94 -14.95 25.18 24.09
C ASP A 94 -15.77 25.92 23.03
N PRO A 95 -17.06 25.58 22.83
CA PRO A 95 -17.91 26.27 21.86
C PRO A 95 -17.94 27.80 22.04
N GLU A 96 -17.84 28.29 23.27
CA GLU A 96 -17.83 29.74 23.55
C GLU A 96 -16.54 30.41 23.05
N ASN A 97 -15.39 29.73 23.15
CA ASN A 97 -14.14 30.23 22.57
C ASN A 97 -14.20 30.25 21.05
N VAL A 98 -14.83 29.25 20.43
CA VAL A 98 -14.99 29.19 18.98
C VAL A 98 -15.88 30.33 18.50
N SER A 99 -17.02 30.57 19.15
CA SER A 99 -17.93 31.66 18.77
C SER A 99 -17.35 33.05 19.07
N HIS A 100 -16.54 33.18 20.13
CA HIS A 100 -15.84 34.43 20.42
C HIS A 100 -14.78 34.76 19.35
N ILE A 101 -14.07 33.76 18.82
CA ILE A 101 -13.05 33.96 17.78
C ILE A 101 -13.69 34.11 16.40
N PHE A 102 -14.56 33.18 16.00
CA PHE A 102 -15.07 33.10 14.63
C PHE A 102 -16.46 33.73 14.44
N GLY A 103 -17.13 34.13 15.52
CA GLY A 103 -18.50 34.63 15.47
C GLY A 103 -19.56 33.51 15.48
N PRO A 104 -20.85 33.89 15.37
CA PRO A 104 -21.96 32.94 15.38
C PRO A 104 -21.96 32.06 14.13
N GLU A 105 -22.51 30.85 14.28
CA GLU A 105 -22.66 29.90 13.17
C GLU A 105 -23.65 30.43 12.11
N HIS A 106 -23.37 30.12 10.85
CA HIS A 106 -24.25 30.48 9.74
C HIS A 106 -25.59 29.74 9.85
N GLY A 107 -26.70 30.49 9.79
CA GLY A 107 -28.06 29.95 9.96
C GLY A 107 -28.48 29.69 11.41
N SER A 108 -27.69 30.12 12.39
CA SER A 108 -28.12 30.17 13.80
C SER A 108 -28.98 31.42 14.04
N LYS A 109 -29.85 31.39 15.07
CA LYS A 109 -30.66 32.57 15.45
C LYS A 109 -29.80 33.80 15.79
N GLU A 110 -28.62 33.58 16.37
CA GLU A 110 -27.66 34.65 16.65
C GLU A 110 -27.05 35.20 15.36
N GLY A 111 -26.68 34.32 14.41
CA GLY A 111 -26.21 34.72 13.09
C GLY A 111 -27.25 35.52 12.31
N ASP A 112 -28.52 35.09 12.33
CA ASP A 112 -29.62 35.78 11.64
C ASP A 112 -29.88 37.19 12.20
N SER A 113 -29.58 37.42 13.49
CA SER A 113 -29.72 38.73 14.14
C SER A 113 -28.49 39.63 13.99
N HIS A 114 -27.31 39.05 13.75
CA HIS A 114 -26.03 39.76 13.62
C HIS A 114 -25.24 39.28 12.39
N PRO A 115 -25.74 39.52 11.16
CA PRO A 115 -25.13 39.01 9.94
C PRO A 115 -23.70 39.54 9.70
N GLU A 116 -23.36 40.69 10.28
CA GLU A 116 -22.02 41.29 10.23
C GLU A 116 -20.97 40.50 11.03
N ARG A 117 -21.40 39.71 12.02
CA ARG A 117 -20.50 38.90 12.87
C ARG A 117 -20.24 37.51 12.29
N ILE A 118 -20.96 37.12 11.22
CA ILE A 118 -20.81 35.80 10.61
C ILE A 118 -19.47 35.70 9.87
N LEU A 119 -18.76 34.61 10.11
CA LEU A 119 -17.61 34.21 9.32
C LEU A 119 -18.03 33.88 7.87
N LYS A 120 -17.60 34.71 6.92
CA LYS A 120 -17.79 34.50 5.47
C LYS A 120 -16.65 33.69 4.87
N CYS A 121 -15.39 34.02 5.21
CA CYS A 121 -14.22 33.42 4.59
C CYS A 121 -12.96 33.52 5.47
N ILE A 122 -12.15 32.45 5.43
CA ILE A 122 -10.77 32.42 5.91
C ILE A 122 -9.88 32.22 4.68
N ALA A 123 -9.04 33.19 4.35
CA ALA A 123 -8.18 33.14 3.16
C ALA A 123 -6.88 32.38 3.46
N HIS A 124 -6.71 31.22 2.83
CA HIS A 124 -5.56 30.32 3.01
C HIS A 124 -4.28 30.87 2.38
N ARG A 125 -3.32 31.25 3.24
CA ARG A 125 -2.04 31.92 2.93
C ARG A 125 -2.20 33.29 2.31
N GLY A 126 -3.17 34.05 2.79
CA GLY A 126 -3.74 35.17 2.02
C GLY A 126 -4.53 34.64 0.82
N ALA A 127 -4.98 35.49 -0.08
CA ALA A 127 -5.63 35.03 -1.30
C ALA A 127 -4.61 34.37 -2.26
N GLY A 128 -3.96 33.26 -1.85
CA GLY A 128 -2.82 32.63 -2.51
C GLY A 128 -3.11 32.08 -3.92
N LEU A 129 -4.39 32.00 -4.28
CA LEU A 129 -4.83 31.69 -5.64
C LEU A 129 -4.95 32.94 -6.53
N ASP A 130 -5.18 34.11 -5.93
CA ASP A 130 -5.33 35.40 -6.63
C ASP A 130 -4.01 36.18 -6.68
N ALA A 131 -3.12 35.99 -5.72
CA ALA A 131 -1.81 36.65 -5.61
C ALA A 131 -0.78 35.72 -4.95
N PRO A 132 0.53 36.01 -5.02
CA PRO A 132 1.55 35.16 -4.40
C PRO A 132 1.28 34.92 -2.91
N GLU A 133 1.28 33.65 -2.49
CA GLU A 133 0.96 33.27 -1.11
C GLU A 133 1.84 33.99 -0.06
N ASN A 134 1.28 34.25 1.12
CA ASN A 134 2.00 34.85 2.25
C ASN A 134 2.64 36.23 1.95
N THR A 135 2.07 37.00 1.00
CA THR A 135 2.52 38.35 0.65
C THR A 135 1.51 39.43 1.06
N LEU A 136 1.97 40.68 1.13
CA LEU A 136 1.10 41.83 1.36
C LEU A 136 0.06 41.99 0.24
N GLU A 137 0.41 41.63 -1.00
CA GLU A 137 -0.50 41.61 -2.13
C GLU A 137 -1.66 40.65 -1.87
N ALA A 138 -1.37 39.40 -1.48
CA ALA A 138 -2.41 38.43 -1.14
C ALA A 138 -3.31 38.89 0.01
N PHE A 139 -2.77 39.64 0.98
CA PHE A 139 -3.56 40.20 2.08
C PHE A 139 -4.43 41.38 1.65
N LYS A 140 -3.93 42.24 0.74
CA LYS A 140 -4.75 43.31 0.14
C LYS A 140 -5.94 42.73 -0.63
N TYR A 141 -5.72 41.66 -1.39
CA TYR A 141 -6.78 40.93 -2.07
C TYR A 141 -7.87 40.42 -1.12
N CYS A 142 -7.48 39.96 0.08
CA CYS A 142 -8.44 39.55 1.12
C CYS A 142 -9.26 40.74 1.65
N LEU A 143 -8.61 41.88 1.89
CA LEU A 143 -9.27 43.10 2.37
C LEU A 143 -10.30 43.62 1.35
N GLU A 144 -9.97 43.57 0.06
CA GLU A 144 -10.86 44.00 -1.03
C GLU A 144 -12.08 43.07 -1.22
N ARG A 145 -12.03 41.84 -0.70
CA ARG A 145 -13.07 40.80 -0.85
C ARG A 145 -13.85 40.53 0.44
N ASP A 146 -13.73 41.38 1.45
CA ASP A 146 -14.39 41.23 2.76
C ASP A 146 -14.11 39.87 3.43
N CYS A 147 -12.88 39.35 3.31
CA CYS A 147 -12.47 38.17 4.07
C CYS A 147 -12.39 38.52 5.57
N ASN A 148 -12.92 37.65 6.44
CA ASN A 148 -12.87 37.88 7.88
C ASN A 148 -11.51 37.53 8.49
N PHE A 149 -10.87 36.49 7.96
CA PHE A 149 -9.58 36.00 8.44
C PHE A 149 -8.62 35.73 7.29
N VAL A 150 -7.35 35.85 7.62
CA VAL A 150 -6.23 35.43 6.78
C VAL A 150 -5.46 34.38 7.56
N GLU A 151 -5.29 33.21 6.96
CA GLU A 151 -4.37 32.21 7.44
C GLU A 151 -2.98 32.48 6.86
N LEU A 152 -1.95 32.25 7.67
CA LEU A 152 -0.56 32.53 7.34
C LEU A 152 0.34 31.45 7.92
N ASP A 153 1.41 31.15 7.21
CA ASP A 153 2.42 30.17 7.63
C ASP A 153 3.65 30.90 8.16
N VAL A 154 4.01 30.67 9.42
CA VAL A 154 5.21 31.28 10.01
C VAL A 154 6.32 30.24 10.16
N ARG A 155 7.53 30.63 9.74
CA ARG A 155 8.79 29.92 9.97
C ARG A 155 9.76 30.83 10.69
N THR A 156 10.74 30.22 11.33
CA THR A 156 11.88 30.93 11.94
C THR A 156 13.09 30.77 11.03
N SER A 157 13.76 31.87 10.75
CA SER A 157 15.04 31.89 10.05
C SER A 157 16.21 31.58 10.98
N LYS A 158 17.42 31.45 10.44
CA LYS A 158 18.62 30.98 11.11
C LYS A 158 19.16 32.03 12.06
N ASP A 159 18.92 33.29 11.72
CA ASP A 159 19.14 34.46 12.57
C ASP A 159 17.95 34.75 13.51
N GLY A 160 16.97 33.84 13.59
CA GLY A 160 15.87 33.89 14.56
C GLY A 160 14.71 34.80 14.19
N GLN A 161 14.67 35.34 12.97
CA GLN A 161 13.57 36.18 12.50
C GLN A 161 12.36 35.34 12.09
N LEU A 162 11.16 35.90 12.20
CA LEU A 162 9.94 35.27 11.70
C LEU A 162 9.74 35.62 10.23
N VAL A 163 9.49 34.60 9.41
CA VAL A 163 9.28 34.73 7.97
C VAL A 163 7.98 34.04 7.61
N LEU A 164 7.19 34.66 6.72
CA LEU A 164 5.99 34.04 6.20
C LEU A 164 6.35 33.08 5.06
N LEU A 165 6.31 31.78 5.34
CA LEU A 165 6.70 30.74 4.38
C LEU A 165 6.11 29.38 4.74
N HIS A 166 5.38 28.80 3.80
CA HIS A 166 4.81 27.47 3.99
C HIS A 166 5.85 26.33 3.88
N ASP A 167 6.83 26.43 3.01
CA ASP A 167 7.76 25.32 2.71
C ASP A 167 9.05 25.40 3.52
N ARG A 168 9.68 24.26 3.80
CA ARG A 168 10.90 24.23 4.63
C ARG A 168 12.06 25.00 3.99
N GLY A 169 12.04 25.17 2.68
CA GLY A 169 13.02 25.90 1.91
C GLY A 169 12.37 26.71 0.79
N LEU A 170 13.19 27.41 0.01
CA LEU A 170 12.74 28.36 -1.00
C LEU A 170 12.57 27.78 -2.41
N GLU A 171 12.83 26.49 -2.60
CA GLU A 171 12.94 25.88 -3.93
C GLU A 171 11.65 26.03 -4.76
N ARG A 172 10.47 25.78 -4.17
CA ARG A 172 9.19 25.93 -4.90
C ARG A 172 8.93 27.38 -5.34
N LEU A 173 9.31 28.37 -4.52
CA LEU A 173 8.99 29.77 -4.77
C LEU A 173 10.04 30.47 -5.62
N THR A 174 11.30 30.04 -5.54
CA THR A 174 12.45 30.76 -6.15
C THR A 174 13.18 29.94 -7.21
N GLY A 175 12.91 28.63 -7.31
CA GLY A 175 13.68 27.70 -8.13
C GLY A 175 15.09 27.41 -7.63
N ALA A 176 15.52 28.05 -6.54
CA ALA A 176 16.84 27.84 -5.95
C ALA A 176 16.80 26.75 -4.89
N ASN A 177 17.55 25.67 -5.11
CA ASN A 177 17.80 24.67 -4.08
C ASN A 177 18.90 25.17 -3.14
N ILE A 178 18.51 25.78 -2.03
CA ILE A 178 19.44 26.15 -0.96
C ILE A 178 19.61 24.92 -0.07
N SER A 179 20.55 24.05 -0.45
CA SER A 179 20.80 22.74 0.18
C SER A 179 21.48 22.81 1.55
N ASN A 180 21.85 24.02 2.02
CA ASN A 180 22.33 24.24 3.38
C ASN A 180 21.16 24.61 4.27
N GLY A 181 20.54 23.57 4.83
CA GLY A 181 19.27 23.63 5.54
C GLY A 181 19.15 24.71 6.61
N THR A 182 17.89 25.09 6.81
CA THR A 182 17.39 26.17 7.67
C THR A 182 17.58 27.54 7.01
N LEU A 183 16.45 28.11 6.56
CA LEU A 183 16.29 29.57 6.50
C LEU A 183 16.79 30.17 7.78
#